data_AF-A0A3P8MDX1-F1
#
_entry.id   AF-A0A3P8MDX1-F1
#
_cell.length_a   1.000
_cell.length_b   1.000
_cell.length_c   1.000
_cell.angle_alpha   90.00
_cell.angle_beta   90.00
_cell.angle_gamma   90.00
#
_symmetry.space_group_name_H-M   'P 1'
#
loop_
_entity.id
_entity.type
_entity.pdbx_description
1 polymer ?
#
loop_
_entity_poly.entity_id
_entity_poly.type
_entity_poly.pdbx_seq_one_letter_code
_entity_poly.pdbx_strand_id
1 'polypeptide(L)'
;MSPLLGRYARPDKPVAGNGNNWARGREGERRAGIPPGKKKTRIYPPNPLGRGGYRVPDIRDDVTRQVTEVKNTNDTGPSDSQIIDIANWTQANGYTMTLITDHRTTLSPEVEKLQDEGRITVLRMELDENLGGQKPAPFLPPVNWKPPPTDPSRPHDSNRVGVPVP
;
A
#
# COMPACT_ATOMS: atom_id res chain seq x y z
N MET A 1 1.36 22.83 -26.40
CA MET A 1 2.42 22.13 -25.65
C MET A 1 1.86 20.78 -25.21
N SER A 2 2.34 19.69 -25.78
CA SER A 2 1.83 18.33 -25.53
C SER A 2 2.78 17.59 -24.58
N PRO A 3 2.29 16.87 -23.54
CA PRO A 3 3.17 16.12 -22.67
C PRO A 3 3.64 14.83 -23.38
N LEU A 4 4.95 14.64 -23.46
CA LEU A 4 5.66 13.60 -24.21
C LEU A 4 5.43 12.14 -23.76
N LEU A 5 4.55 11.89 -22.79
CA LEU A 5 4.31 10.54 -22.22
C LEU A 5 2.85 10.27 -21.80
N GLY A 6 1.88 11.08 -22.25
CA GLY A 6 0.46 10.87 -21.90
C GLY A 6 0.13 11.03 -20.41
N ARG A 7 1.09 11.50 -19.61
CA ARG A 7 0.92 11.84 -18.20
C ARG A 7 0.91 13.36 -18.08
N TYR A 8 -0.22 13.93 -17.65
CA TYR A 8 -0.27 15.33 -17.28
C TYR A 8 0.64 15.57 -16.06
N ALA A 9 1.43 16.64 -16.10
CA ALA A 9 2.20 17.08 -14.94
C ALA A 9 1.22 17.34 -13.79
N ARG A 10 1.45 16.69 -12.65
CA ARG A 10 0.57 16.81 -11.48
C ARG A 10 1.02 17.95 -10.59
N PRO A 11 0.07 18.61 -9.89
CA PRO A 11 0.41 19.50 -8.81
C PRO A 11 1.24 18.74 -7.76
N ASP A 12 2.42 19.27 -7.45
CA ASP A 12 3.31 18.87 -6.36
C ASP A 12 2.69 19.14 -4.99
N LYS A 13 1.70 20.04 -4.94
CA LYS A 13 0.97 20.41 -3.73
C LYS A 13 -0.27 19.54 -3.55
N PRO A 14 -0.48 18.90 -2.38
CA PRO A 14 -1.72 18.20 -2.10
C PRO A 14 -2.88 19.18 -2.22
N VAL A 15 -3.94 18.79 -2.93
CA VAL A 15 -5.23 19.46 -2.75
C VAL A 15 -5.65 19.21 -1.31
N ALA A 16 -5.76 20.28 -0.54
CA ALA A 16 -6.34 20.25 0.79
C ALA A 16 -7.72 19.60 0.66
N GLY A 17 -7.90 18.44 1.31
CA GLY A 17 -9.13 17.68 1.17
C GLY A 17 -10.34 18.51 1.57
N ASN A 18 -11.49 18.23 0.97
CA ASN A 18 -12.77 18.92 1.19
C ASN A 18 -13.38 18.68 2.59
N GLY A 19 -12.54 18.46 3.62
CA GLY A 19 -12.93 18.17 5.01
C GLY A 19 -13.38 16.73 5.29
N ASN A 20 -13.68 15.91 4.27
CA ASN A 20 -14.20 14.56 4.46
C ASN A 20 -13.15 13.46 4.25
N ASN A 21 -12.35 13.19 5.30
CA ASN A 21 -11.30 12.16 5.29
C ASN A 21 -11.83 10.75 4.98
N TRP A 22 -13.07 10.44 5.34
CA TRP A 22 -13.66 9.13 5.14
C TRP A 22 -13.97 8.83 3.68
N ALA A 23 -14.50 9.83 2.94
CA ALA A 23 -14.74 9.71 1.51
C ALA A 23 -13.45 9.48 0.72
N ARG A 24 -12.39 10.23 1.06
CA ARG A 24 -11.05 10.09 0.45
C ARG A 24 -10.41 8.74 0.73
N GLY A 25 -10.58 8.23 1.96
CA GLY A 25 -10.12 6.89 2.34
C GLY A 25 -10.81 5.81 1.50
N ARG A 26 -12.15 5.87 1.39
CA ARG A 26 -12.94 4.94 0.58
C ARG A 26 -12.58 5.00 -0.91
N GLU A 27 -12.35 6.20 -1.45
CA GLU A 27 -11.94 6.34 -2.84
C GLU A 27 -10.54 5.79 -3.10
N GLY A 28 -9.61 5.99 -2.16
CA GLY A 28 -8.29 5.36 -2.18
C GLY A 28 -8.39 3.83 -2.16
N GLU A 29 -9.17 3.27 -1.24
CA GLU A 29 -9.46 1.82 -1.18
C GLU A 29 -10.06 1.30 -2.49
N ARG A 30 -11.05 2.00 -3.05
CA ARG A 30 -11.69 1.62 -4.32
C ARG A 30 -10.68 1.58 -5.48
N ARG A 31 -9.78 2.56 -5.56
CA ARG A 31 -8.74 2.64 -6.60
C ARG A 31 -7.63 1.62 -6.42
N ALA A 32 -7.32 1.26 -5.18
CA ALA A 32 -6.45 0.15 -4.83
C ALA A 32 -7.09 -1.23 -5.09
N GLY A 33 -8.35 -1.28 -5.53
CA GLY A 33 -9.06 -2.53 -5.86
C GLY A 33 -9.64 -3.25 -4.65
N ILE A 34 -9.76 -2.59 -3.50
CA ILE A 34 -10.40 -3.16 -2.31
C ILE A 34 -11.91 -3.31 -2.59
N PRO A 35 -12.49 -4.53 -2.50
CA PRO A 35 -13.90 -4.72 -2.82
C PRO A 35 -14.81 -3.92 -1.87
N PRO A 36 -15.80 -3.18 -2.39
CA PRO A 36 -16.71 -2.43 -1.54
C PRO A 36 -17.50 -3.37 -0.64
N GLY A 37 -17.64 -3.01 0.64
CA GLY A 37 -18.36 -3.82 1.62
C GLY A 37 -17.62 -5.08 2.08
N LYS A 38 -16.36 -5.29 1.68
CA LYS A 38 -15.53 -6.37 2.24
C LYS A 38 -15.43 -6.19 3.75
N LYS A 39 -15.81 -7.23 4.49
CA LYS A 39 -15.70 -7.24 5.95
C LYS A 39 -14.23 -7.18 6.33
N LYS A 40 -13.84 -6.13 7.05
CA LYS A 40 -12.48 -6.02 7.58
C LYS A 40 -12.29 -6.98 8.76
N THR A 41 -11.18 -7.70 8.77
CA THR A 41 -10.87 -8.70 9.79
C THR A 41 -9.78 -8.17 10.70
N ARG A 42 -9.99 -8.26 12.02
CA ARG A 42 -9.00 -7.84 13.01
C ARG A 42 -7.78 -8.75 13.00
N ILE A 43 -6.62 -8.15 13.25
CA ILE A 43 -5.39 -8.84 13.63
C ILE A 43 -4.97 -8.38 15.02
N TYR A 44 -4.19 -9.20 15.71
CA TYR A 44 -3.77 -8.97 17.09
C TYR A 44 -2.23 -9.01 17.16
N PRO A 45 -1.55 -7.91 16.78
CA PRO A 45 -0.10 -7.81 16.85
C PRO A 45 0.39 -8.03 18.28
N PRO A 46 1.58 -8.64 18.46
CA PRO A 46 2.18 -8.77 19.77
C PRO A 46 2.43 -7.36 20.34
N ASN A 47 1.75 -7.00 21.43
CA ASN A 47 2.06 -5.78 22.15
C ASN A 47 3.01 -6.12 23.31
N PRO A 48 4.26 -5.65 23.32
CA PRO A 48 5.21 -5.92 24.41
C PRO A 48 4.74 -5.37 25.77
N LEU A 49 3.78 -4.44 25.78
CA LEU A 49 3.20 -3.87 27.00
C LEU A 49 1.90 -4.57 27.45
N GLY A 50 1.51 -5.68 26.83
CA GLY A 50 0.36 -6.50 27.25
C GLY A 50 -1.02 -5.85 27.10
N ARG A 51 -1.11 -4.61 26.62
CA ARG A 51 -2.38 -3.95 26.30
C ARG A 51 -2.84 -4.45 24.93
N GLY A 52 -3.73 -5.44 24.90
CA GLY A 52 -4.26 -6.01 23.66
C GLY A 52 -4.89 -4.95 22.75
N GLY A 53 -4.11 -4.46 21.79
CA GLY A 53 -4.58 -3.64 20.68
C GLY A 53 -4.83 -4.54 19.49
N TYR A 54 -5.90 -4.27 18.74
CA TYR A 54 -6.10 -4.88 17.43
C TYR A 54 -5.80 -3.85 16.34
N ARG A 55 -5.33 -4.33 15.19
CA ARG A 55 -5.31 -3.55 13.94
C ARG A 55 -6.35 -4.12 12.99
N VAL A 56 -6.82 -3.27 12.08
CA VAL A 56 -7.82 -3.64 11.09
C VAL A 56 -7.23 -3.32 9.72
N PRO A 57 -6.54 -4.29 9.07
CA PRO A 57 -6.11 -4.11 7.70
C PRO A 57 -7.30 -3.98 6.75
N ASP A 58 -7.06 -3.42 5.57
CA ASP A 58 -8.08 -3.28 4.52
C ASP A 58 -8.46 -4.64 3.93
N ILE A 59 -7.47 -5.51 3.72
CA ILE A 59 -7.69 -6.91 3.36
C ILE A 59 -6.86 -7.81 4.26
N ARG A 60 -7.49 -8.88 4.73
CA ARG A 60 -6.83 -10.09 5.19
C ARG A 60 -7.41 -11.26 4.42
N ASP A 61 -6.55 -12.01 3.74
CA ASP A 61 -6.89 -13.20 3.00
C ASP A 61 -6.15 -14.40 3.62
N ASP A 62 -6.91 -15.24 4.32
CA ASP A 62 -6.38 -16.42 5.01
C ASP A 62 -6.04 -17.57 4.03
N VAL A 63 -6.55 -17.54 2.79
CA VAL A 63 -6.28 -18.56 1.76
C VAL A 63 -4.91 -18.32 1.14
N THR A 64 -4.66 -17.09 0.70
CA THR A 64 -3.38 -16.70 0.09
C THR A 64 -2.32 -16.30 1.13
N ARG A 65 -2.72 -16.19 2.40
CA ARG A 65 -1.91 -15.67 3.51
C ARG A 65 -1.33 -14.30 3.19
N GLN A 66 -2.19 -13.40 2.71
CA GLN A 66 -1.82 -12.04 2.37
C GLN A 66 -2.62 -11.04 3.20
N VAL A 67 -1.95 -9.98 3.66
CA VAL A 67 -2.58 -8.80 4.26
C VAL A 67 -2.27 -7.58 3.39
N THR A 68 -3.28 -6.76 3.12
CA THR A 68 -3.15 -5.52 2.36
C THR A 68 -3.60 -4.34 3.19
N GLU A 69 -2.79 -3.27 3.18
CA GLU A 69 -3.08 -1.98 3.78
C GLU A 69 -2.93 -0.89 2.70
N VAL A 70 -3.83 0.09 2.67
CA VAL A 70 -3.86 1.18 1.70
C VAL A 70 -3.61 2.52 2.40
N LYS A 71 -2.66 3.32 1.88
CA LYS A 71 -2.38 4.67 2.37
C LYS A 71 -2.47 5.68 1.23
N ASN A 72 -3.48 6.55 1.31
CA ASN A 72 -3.65 7.70 0.41
C ASN A 72 -3.25 9.01 1.13
N THR A 73 -2.02 9.05 1.63
CA THR A 73 -1.41 10.19 2.33
C THR A 73 -0.10 10.58 1.64
N ASN A 74 0.43 11.78 1.91
CA ASN A 74 1.74 12.18 1.38
C ASN A 74 2.90 11.56 2.15
N ASP A 75 2.66 11.09 3.37
CA ASP A 75 3.67 10.57 4.27
C ASP A 75 3.07 9.41 5.07
N THR A 76 3.86 8.36 5.28
CA THR A 76 3.48 7.22 6.13
C THR A 76 3.79 7.45 7.60
N GLY A 77 4.65 8.41 7.97
CA GLY A 77 5.07 8.70 9.35
C GLY A 77 3.94 8.67 10.39
N PRO A 78 2.81 9.36 10.17
CA PRO A 78 1.67 9.33 11.09
C PRO A 78 1.00 7.96 11.28
N SER A 79 1.26 7.01 10.36
CA SER A 79 0.72 5.65 10.35
C SER A 79 1.78 4.56 10.65
N ASP A 80 3.02 4.93 10.97
CA ASP A 80 4.13 3.99 11.15
C ASP A 80 3.80 2.87 12.13
N SER A 81 3.28 3.22 13.31
CA SER A 81 2.91 2.21 14.32
C SER A 81 1.92 1.18 13.78
N GLN A 82 0.96 1.59 12.95
CA GLN A 82 0.00 0.67 12.36
C GLN A 82 0.67 -0.24 11.32
N ILE A 83 1.50 0.34 10.44
CA ILE A 83 2.18 -0.41 9.37
C ILE A 83 3.15 -1.43 9.98
N ILE A 84 3.95 -1.01 10.96
CA ILE A 84 4.91 -1.86 11.69
C ILE A 84 4.18 -2.97 12.44
N ASP A 85 3.09 -2.66 13.14
CA ASP A 85 2.29 -3.66 13.86
C ASP A 85 1.73 -4.74 12.93
N ILE A 86 1.21 -4.33 11.76
CA ILE A 86 0.69 -5.27 10.75
C ILE A 86 1.85 -6.12 10.22
N ALA A 87 2.98 -5.52 9.84
CA ALA A 87 4.15 -6.23 9.32
C ALA A 87 4.71 -7.26 10.32
N ASN A 88 4.80 -6.87 11.60
CA ASN A 88 5.22 -7.77 12.68
C ASN A 88 4.25 -8.95 12.82
N TRP A 89 2.95 -8.67 12.82
CA TRP A 89 1.93 -9.73 12.92
C TRP A 89 1.97 -10.67 11.71
N THR A 90 2.10 -10.14 10.49
CA THR A 90 2.13 -10.98 9.30
C THR A 90 3.33 -11.92 9.31
N GLN A 91 4.51 -11.41 9.64
CA GLN A 91 5.72 -12.22 9.74
C GLN A 91 5.58 -13.33 10.81
N ALA A 92 5.08 -12.99 12.00
CA ALA A 92 4.91 -13.95 13.09
C ALA A 92 3.88 -15.05 12.78
N ASN A 93 2.93 -14.78 11.87
CA ASN A 93 1.84 -15.71 11.54
C ASN A 93 2.00 -16.37 10.16
N GLY A 94 3.12 -16.16 9.46
CA GLY A 94 3.38 -16.74 8.15
C GLY A 94 2.53 -16.14 7.02
N TYR A 95 2.21 -14.86 7.12
CA TYR A 95 1.55 -14.06 6.09
C TYR A 95 2.56 -13.13 5.41
N THR A 96 2.25 -12.70 4.20
CA THR A 96 2.91 -11.58 3.52
C THR A 96 2.10 -10.30 3.70
N MET A 97 2.79 -9.14 3.68
CA MET A 97 2.15 -7.83 3.73
C MET A 97 2.40 -7.05 2.44
N THR A 98 1.34 -6.47 1.89
CA THR A 98 1.39 -5.51 0.79
C THR A 98 0.88 -4.16 1.27
N LEU A 99 1.73 -3.14 1.21
CA LEU A 99 1.37 -1.75 1.45
C LEU A 99 1.13 -1.08 0.09
N ILE A 100 -0.12 -0.69 -0.17
CA ILE A 100 -0.47 0.08 -1.36
C ILE A 100 -0.46 1.56 -0.99
N THR A 101 0.37 2.36 -1.63
CA THR A 101 0.43 3.81 -1.40
C THR A 101 0.07 4.59 -2.64
N ASP A 102 -0.27 5.87 -2.47
CA ASP A 102 -0.25 6.79 -3.60
C ASP A 102 1.20 6.94 -4.11
N HIS A 103 1.37 7.21 -5.40
CA HIS A 103 2.68 7.41 -6.01
C HIS A 103 3.48 8.55 -5.33
N ARG A 104 2.78 9.58 -4.83
CA ARG A 104 3.37 10.73 -4.13
C ARG A 104 3.75 10.46 -2.67
N THR A 105 3.35 9.31 -2.12
CA THR A 105 3.56 9.01 -0.71
C THR A 105 5.06 8.82 -0.43
N THR A 106 5.64 9.68 0.40
CA THR A 106 6.97 9.45 0.97
C THR A 106 6.85 8.39 2.06
N LEU A 107 7.74 7.40 2.05
CA LEU A 107 7.84 6.44 3.14
C LEU A 107 8.66 7.06 4.26
N SER A 108 8.23 6.85 5.49
CA SER A 108 9.06 7.12 6.66
C SER A 108 10.27 6.18 6.68
N PRO A 109 11.37 6.55 7.35
CA PRO A 109 12.56 5.69 7.46
C PRO A 109 12.27 4.29 8.01
N GLU A 110 11.32 4.18 8.96
CA GLU A 110 10.95 2.89 9.54
C GLU A 110 10.17 2.01 8.55
N VAL A 111 9.29 2.60 7.72
CA VAL A 111 8.54 1.85 6.70
C VAL A 111 9.45 1.49 5.52
N GLU A 112 10.36 2.37 5.14
CA GLU A 112 11.39 2.08 4.12
C GLU A 112 12.28 0.91 4.58
N LYS A 113 12.71 0.89 5.84
CA LYS A 113 13.45 -0.23 6.42
C LYS A 113 12.69 -1.56 6.33
N LEU A 114 11.38 -1.58 6.61
CA LEU A 114 10.56 -2.79 6.43
C LEU A 114 10.54 -3.28 4.97
N GLN A 115 10.52 -2.35 4.02
CA GLN A 115 10.57 -2.67 2.59
C GLN A 115 11.94 -3.24 2.21
N ASP A 116 13.02 -2.60 2.67
CA ASP A 116 14.40 -3.01 2.40
C ASP A 116 14.73 -4.38 3.00
N GLU A 117 14.19 -4.68 4.18
CA GLU A 117 14.29 -5.99 4.83
C GLU A 117 13.38 -7.06 4.16
N GLY A 118 12.62 -6.70 3.11
CA GLY A 118 11.70 -7.60 2.42
C GLY A 118 10.48 -8.02 3.25
N ARG A 119 10.23 -7.34 4.38
CA ARG A 119 9.13 -7.65 5.32
C ARG A 119 7.78 -7.16 4.82
N ILE A 120 7.78 -6.14 3.96
CA ILE A 120 6.61 -5.66 3.24
C ILE A 120 6.92 -5.50 1.75
N THR A 121 5.91 -5.66 0.90
CA THR A 121 5.96 -5.22 -0.50
C THR A 121 5.23 -3.88 -0.62
N VAL A 122 5.88 -2.87 -1.21
CA VAL A 122 5.24 -1.58 -1.47
C VAL A 122 4.79 -1.50 -2.93
N LEU A 123 3.50 -1.24 -3.16
CA LEU A 123 2.92 -0.98 -4.48
C LEU A 123 2.49 0.49 -4.55
N ARG A 124 3.03 1.23 -5.50
CA ARG A 124 2.70 2.64 -5.72
C ARG A 124 1.63 2.76 -6.81
N MET A 125 0.52 3.43 -6.50
CA MET A 125 -0.65 3.55 -7.35
C MET A 125 -1.18 4.99 -7.43
N GLU A 126 -2.15 5.20 -8.31
CA GLU A 126 -2.82 6.49 -8.49
C GLU A 126 -4.10 6.56 -7.64
N LEU A 127 -3.95 6.87 -6.34
CA LEU A 127 -5.03 6.82 -5.35
C LEU A 127 -5.71 8.18 -5.15
N ASP A 128 -5.01 9.29 -5.38
CA ASP A 128 -5.54 10.64 -5.13
C ASP A 128 -6.46 11.18 -6.23
N GLU A 129 -7.43 12.00 -5.85
CA GLU A 129 -8.48 12.57 -6.71
C GLU A 129 -7.96 13.52 -7.80
N ASN A 130 -6.69 13.93 -7.72
CA ASN A 130 -6.01 14.89 -8.61
C ASN A 130 -5.70 14.40 -10.03
N LEU A 131 -6.48 13.47 -10.56
CA LEU A 131 -6.40 13.05 -11.96
C LEU A 131 -7.06 14.02 -12.94
N GLY A 132 -7.37 15.25 -12.54
CA GLY A 132 -7.99 16.25 -13.43
C GLY A 132 -9.31 15.77 -14.07
N GLY A 133 -10.07 14.92 -13.37
CA GLY A 133 -11.31 14.32 -13.89
C GLY A 133 -11.13 12.99 -14.65
N GLN A 134 -9.91 12.47 -14.79
CA GLN A 134 -9.69 11.13 -15.35
C GLN A 134 -9.87 10.05 -14.26
N LYS A 135 -10.71 9.05 -14.53
CA LYS A 135 -10.81 7.87 -13.66
C LYS A 135 -9.55 7.02 -13.90
N PRO A 136 -8.78 6.64 -12.85
CA PRO A 136 -7.65 5.74 -13.07
C PRO A 136 -8.20 4.39 -13.52
N ALA A 137 -7.55 3.80 -14.53
CA ALA A 137 -7.86 2.43 -14.90
C ALA A 137 -7.57 1.51 -13.70
N PRO A 138 -8.42 0.50 -13.43
CA PRO A 138 -8.13 -0.50 -12.40
C PRO A 138 -6.76 -1.13 -12.70
N PHE A 139 -6.01 -1.51 -11.66
CA PHE A 139 -4.82 -2.32 -11.86
C PHE A 139 -5.24 -3.65 -12.49
N LEU A 140 -4.89 -3.80 -13.76
CA LEU A 140 -4.96 -5.04 -14.49
C LEU A 140 -3.54 -5.61 -14.49
N PRO A 141 -3.24 -6.60 -13.62
CA PRO A 141 -1.93 -7.25 -13.69
C PRO A 141 -1.73 -7.79 -15.11
N PRO A 142 -0.54 -7.64 -15.73
CA PRO A 142 -0.27 -8.30 -17.00
C PRO A 142 -0.47 -9.82 -16.85
N VAL A 143 -0.80 -10.51 -17.94
CA VAL A 143 -1.16 -11.96 -17.94
C VAL A 143 -0.10 -12.85 -17.27
N ASN A 144 1.14 -12.38 -17.23
CA ASN A 144 2.31 -13.05 -16.63
C ASN A 144 2.77 -12.44 -15.30
N TRP A 145 2.01 -11.52 -14.71
CA TRP A 145 2.31 -10.97 -13.38
C TRP A 145 2.21 -12.08 -12.35
N LYS A 146 3.32 -12.33 -11.67
CA LYS A 146 3.36 -13.20 -10.51
C LYS A 146 3.51 -12.32 -9.29
N PRO A 147 2.69 -12.52 -8.24
CA PRO A 147 2.94 -11.87 -6.98
C PRO A 147 4.36 -12.21 -6.50
N PRO A 148 5.00 -11.33 -5.71
CA PRO A 148 6.33 -11.59 -5.18
C PRO A 148 6.36 -12.93 -4.43
N PRO A 149 7.51 -13.66 -4.46
CA PRO A 149 7.62 -14.96 -3.83
C PRO A 149 7.27 -14.89 -2.34
N THR A 150 6.54 -15.89 -1.84
CA THR A 150 6.16 -16.03 -0.42
C THR A 150 7.33 -16.41 0.50
N ASP A 151 8.55 -16.43 -0.02
CA ASP A 151 9.74 -16.95 0.65
C ASP A 151 10.78 -15.82 0.86
N PRO A 152 10.92 -15.29 2.08
CA PRO A 152 11.88 -14.24 2.40
C PRO A 152 13.34 -14.70 2.39
N SER A 153 13.62 -15.98 2.12
CA SER A 153 14.99 -16.53 2.11
C SER A 153 15.66 -16.56 0.74
N ARG A 154 14.94 -16.19 -0.34
CA ARG A 154 15.52 -16.12 -1.68
C ARG A 154 16.17 -14.75 -1.93
N PRO A 155 17.43 -14.71 -2.41
CA PRO A 155 18.09 -13.45 -2.74
C PRO A 155 17.27 -12.68 -3.78
N HIS A 156 17.10 -11.38 -3.51
CA HIS A 156 16.39 -10.44 -4.38
C HIS A 156 16.99 -10.46 -5.78
N ASP A 157 16.29 -11.06 -6.74
CA ASP A 157 16.50 -10.73 -8.14
C ASP A 157 16.02 -9.29 -8.35
N SER A 158 16.95 -8.35 -8.22
CA SER A 158 16.79 -6.90 -8.39
C SER A 158 16.39 -6.48 -9.82
N ASN A 159 16.12 -7.42 -10.72
CA ASN A 159 15.83 -7.17 -12.14
C ASN A 159 14.35 -7.27 -12.54
N ARG A 160 13.40 -7.10 -11.61
CA ARG A 160 11.95 -7.09 -11.94
C ARG A 160 11.19 -5.83 -11.51
N VAL A 161 11.89 -4.71 -11.42
CA VAL A 161 11.23 -3.40 -11.42
C VAL A 161 10.95 -3.03 -12.88
N GLY A 162 9.70 -3.14 -13.31
CA GLY A 162 9.22 -2.62 -14.60
C GLY A 162 9.17 -1.09 -14.62
N VAL A 163 10.21 -0.45 -14.09
CA VAL A 163 10.41 1.00 -14.10
C VAL A 163 11.83 1.21 -14.63
N PRO A 164 12.01 1.84 -15.80
CA PRO A 164 13.33 2.28 -16.22
C PRO A 164 13.88 3.24 -15.18
N VAL A 165 15.04 2.89 -14.61
CA VAL A 165 15.85 3.81 -13.81
C VAL A 165 16.60 4.71 -14.80
N PRO A 166 16.68 6.03 -14.57
CA PRO A 166 17.45 6.94 -15.43
C PRO A 166 18.95 6.60 -15.45
#